data_AF-A0A2T2SQ50-F1
#
_entry.id   AF-A0A2T2SQ50-F1
#
_cell.length_a   1.000
_cell.length_b   1.000
_cell.length_c   1.000
_cell.angle_alpha   90.00
_cell.angle_beta   90.00
_cell.angle_gamma   90.00
#
_symmetry.space_group_name_H-M   'P 1'
#
loop_
_entity.id
_entity.type
_entity.pdbx_description
1 polymer ?
#
loop_
_entity_poly.entity_id
_entity_poly.type
_entity_poly.pdbx_seq_one_letter_code
_entity_poly.pdbx_strand_id
1 'polypeptide(L)'
;MDAHLAVVGRRSSQPVVGTGGAPVDLIDTGLPTSEDDPSGPWLFEAIGDALREMRVRQRQVPGDATTPLRLGLIMTAEGGTALDVLTGSANLRDLDLATATGRGAVLDDLRTLEQEFLSRD
;
A
#
# COMPACT_ATOMS: atom_id res chain seq x y z
N MET A 1 6.17 15.15 -9.33
CA MET A 1 5.06 14.17 -9.31
C MET A 1 5.13 13.46 -7.98
N ASP A 2 3.99 13.12 -7.36
CA ASP A 2 4.00 12.41 -6.07
C ASP A 2 3.42 11.00 -6.25
N ALA A 3 3.99 10.00 -5.58
CA ALA A 3 3.59 8.59 -5.69
C ALA A 3 3.39 7.97 -4.31
N HIS A 4 2.22 8.18 -3.71
CA HIS A 4 1.95 7.78 -2.34
C HIS A 4 1.45 6.34 -2.22
N LEU A 5 2.02 5.59 -1.28
CA LEU A 5 1.59 4.24 -0.94
C LEU A 5 0.25 4.26 -0.20
N ALA A 6 -0.65 3.36 -0.58
CA ALA A 6 -1.96 3.22 0.04
C ALA A 6 -2.45 1.77 0.03
N VAL A 7 -3.37 1.46 0.96
CA VAL A 7 -4.24 0.30 0.85
C VAL A 7 -5.48 0.72 0.07
N VAL A 8 -5.70 0.08 -1.08
CA VAL A 8 -6.78 0.39 -2.01
C VAL A 8 -7.87 -0.66 -1.90
N GLY A 9 -9.09 -0.22 -1.64
CA GLY A 9 -10.31 -1.02 -1.73
C GLY A 9 -11.18 -0.55 -2.90
N ARG A 10 -12.33 -1.20 -3.09
CA ARG A 10 -13.23 -0.95 -4.23
C ARG A 10 -13.64 0.52 -4.44
N ARG A 11 -13.87 1.27 -3.36
CA ARG A 11 -14.41 2.65 -3.41
C ARG A 11 -13.64 3.65 -2.56
N SER A 12 -12.59 3.21 -1.88
CA SER A 12 -11.81 4.07 -1.00
C SER A 12 -10.39 3.56 -0.92
N SER A 13 -9.50 4.43 -0.49
CA SER A 13 -8.12 4.11 -0.15
C SER A 13 -7.80 4.63 1.24
N GLN A 14 -6.75 4.08 1.84
CA GLN A 14 -6.16 4.57 3.08
C GLN A 14 -4.66 4.73 2.85
N PRO A 15 -4.10 5.94 3.01
CA PRO A 15 -2.67 6.13 2.86
C PRO A 15 -1.92 5.29 3.89
N VAL A 16 -0.76 4.75 3.49
CA VAL A 16 0.22 4.19 4.40
C VAL A 16 1.00 5.36 4.98
N VAL A 17 1.00 5.49 6.30
CA VAL A 17 1.55 6.66 7.00
C VAL A 17 2.89 6.29 7.62
N GLY A 18 3.94 7.04 7.29
CA GLY A 18 5.28 6.85 7.86
C GLY A 18 5.39 7.36 9.30
N THR A 19 6.56 7.16 9.91
CA THR A 19 6.83 7.49 11.32
C THR A 19 6.66 8.97 11.69
N GLY A 20 6.66 9.87 10.70
CA GLY A 20 6.41 11.31 10.87
C GLY A 20 4.95 11.75 10.67
N GLY A 21 4.02 10.83 10.43
CA GLY A 21 2.61 11.16 10.17
C GLY A 21 2.30 11.59 8.74
N ALA A 22 3.31 11.69 7.87
CA ALA A 22 3.15 11.93 6.45
C ALA A 22 2.89 10.61 5.68
N PRO A 23 2.14 10.65 4.57
CA PRO A 23 2.04 9.50 3.66
C PRO A 23 3.42 9.05 3.18
N VAL A 24 3.61 7.75 3.03
CA VAL A 24 4.83 7.16 2.47
C VAL A 24 4.84 7.45 0.97
N ASP A 25 5.80 8.27 0.52
CA ASP A 25 6.07 8.47 -0.91
C ASP A 25 7.08 7.43 -1.38
N LEU A 26 6.75 6.70 -2.45
CA LEU A 26 7.63 5.68 -3.02
C LEU A 26 8.93 6.27 -3.58
N ILE A 27 8.90 7.49 -4.10
CA ILE A 27 10.06 8.17 -4.69
C ILE A 27 11.10 8.48 -3.60
N ASP A 28 10.64 8.87 -2.42
CA ASP A 28 11.50 9.34 -1.32
C ASP A 28 11.78 8.25 -0.25
N THR A 29 11.08 7.11 -0.32
CA THR A 29 11.20 6.03 0.68
C THR A 29 12.01 4.87 0.14
N GLY A 30 13.16 4.59 0.77
CA GLY A 30 13.90 3.35 0.54
C GLY A 30 13.06 2.15 0.98
N LEU A 31 12.62 1.33 0.02
CA LEU A 31 11.85 0.13 0.32
C LEU A 31 12.75 -0.99 0.90
N PRO A 32 12.23 -1.78 1.85
CA PRO A 32 12.93 -2.97 2.32
C PRO A 32 13.11 -3.96 1.17
N THR A 33 14.28 -4.56 1.09
CA THR A 33 14.63 -5.47 -0.02
C THR A 33 14.28 -6.93 0.27
N SER A 34 14.10 -7.27 1.55
CA SER A 34 13.75 -8.60 2.04
C SER A 34 12.91 -8.54 3.31
N GLU A 35 12.31 -9.67 3.70
CA GLU A 35 11.45 -9.78 4.89
C GLU A 35 12.20 -9.68 6.22
N ASP A 36 13.52 -9.87 6.16
CA ASP A 36 14.47 -9.79 7.28
C ASP A 36 15.23 -8.47 7.32
N ASP A 37 14.94 -7.55 6.40
CA ASP A 37 15.57 -6.23 6.36
C ASP A 37 15.25 -5.48 7.66
N PRO A 38 16.26 -5.10 8.46
CA PRO A 38 16.05 -4.45 9.76
C PRO A 38 15.43 -3.05 9.62
N SER A 39 15.44 -2.47 8.41
CA SER A 39 14.76 -1.20 8.10
C SER A 39 13.28 -1.39 7.73
N GLY A 40 12.80 -2.62 7.53
CA GLY A 40 11.45 -2.93 7.07
C GLY A 40 10.31 -2.99 8.11
N PRO A 41 10.52 -3.28 9.41
CA PRO A 41 9.41 -3.54 10.34
C PRO A 41 8.37 -2.41 10.41
N TRP A 42 8.80 -1.16 10.44
CA TRP A 42 7.91 0.00 10.52
C TRP A 42 6.95 0.09 9.32
N LEU A 43 7.40 -0.33 8.13
CA LEU A 43 6.59 -0.26 6.91
C LEU A 43 5.47 -1.31 6.96
N PHE A 44 5.78 -2.54 7.39
CA PHE A 44 4.77 -3.59 7.55
C PHE A 44 3.74 -3.23 8.63
N GLU A 45 4.17 -2.60 9.72
CA GLU A 45 3.27 -2.05 10.74
C GLU A 45 2.35 -0.97 10.15
N ALA A 46 2.90 0.01 9.43
CA ALA A 46 2.14 1.07 8.79
C ALA A 46 1.12 0.55 7.76
N ILE A 47 1.49 -0.46 6.96
CA ILE A 47 0.58 -1.14 6.04
C ILE A 47 -0.51 -1.89 6.83
N GLY A 48 -0.15 -2.56 7.92
CA GLY A 48 -1.07 -3.26 8.81
C GLY A 48 -2.11 -2.33 9.42
N ASP A 49 -1.70 -1.13 9.82
CA ASP A 49 -2.60 -0.10 10.35
C ASP A 49 -3.54 0.42 9.27
N ALA A 50 -3.03 0.75 8.08
CA ALA A 50 -3.86 1.15 6.93
C ALA A 50 -4.87 0.06 6.54
N LEU A 51 -4.47 -1.22 6.59
CA LEU A 51 -5.36 -2.36 6.36
C LEU A 51 -6.46 -2.46 7.43
N ARG A 52 -6.11 -2.26 8.71
CA ARG A 52 -7.09 -2.29 9.80
C ARG A 52 -8.16 -1.23 9.60
N GLU A 53 -7.75 0.00 9.28
CA GLU A 53 -8.66 1.11 9.00
C GLU A 53 -9.56 0.81 7.79
N MET A 54 -9.00 0.30 6.69
CA MET A 54 -9.78 -0.07 5.51
C MET A 54 -10.78 -1.19 5.79
N ARG A 55 -10.41 -2.19 6.60
CA ARG A 55 -11.33 -3.27 7.03
C ARG A 55 -12.47 -2.70 7.86
N VAL A 56 -12.20 -1.76 8.77
CA VAL A 56 -13.24 -1.06 9.55
C VAL A 56 -14.18 -0.30 8.61
N ARG A 57 -13.64 0.48 7.67
CA ARG A 57 -14.42 1.26 6.70
C ARG A 57 -15.29 0.37 5.81
N GLN A 58 -14.75 -0.71 5.26
CA GLN A 58 -15.50 -1.65 4.42
C GLN A 58 -16.65 -2.34 5.17
N ARG A 59 -16.50 -2.62 6.47
CA ARG A 59 -17.58 -3.19 7.30
C ARG A 59 -18.77 -2.25 7.44
N GLN A 60 -18.56 -0.94 7.31
CA GLN A 60 -19.61 0.07 7.39
C GLN A 60 -20.34 0.29 6.05
N VAL A 61 -19.81 -0.24 4.94
CA VAL A 61 -20.38 -0.07 3.60
C VAL A 61 -21.03 -1.37 3.13
N PRO A 62 -22.36 -1.38 2.88
CA PRO A 62 -23.05 -2.56 2.37
C PRO A 62 -22.43 -3.09 1.08
N GLY A 63 -22.10 -4.39 1.06
CA GLY A 63 -21.52 -5.07 -0.11
C GLY A 63 -20.01 -4.94 -0.29
N ASP A 64 -19.30 -4.19 0.56
CA ASP A 64 -17.83 -4.04 0.47
C ASP A 64 -17.07 -4.84 1.52
N ALA A 65 -17.77 -5.37 2.52
CA ALA A 65 -17.19 -6.10 3.64
C ALA A 65 -16.39 -7.36 3.26
N THR A 66 -16.49 -7.87 2.04
CA THR A 66 -15.71 -9.02 1.53
C THR A 66 -14.89 -8.68 0.28
N THR A 67 -14.88 -7.41 -0.12
CA THR A 67 -14.14 -7.00 -1.32
C THR A 67 -12.63 -7.00 -1.06
N PRO A 68 -11.80 -7.33 -2.07
CA PRO A 68 -10.36 -7.32 -1.91
C PRO A 68 -9.82 -5.98 -1.41
N LEU A 69 -8.75 -6.06 -0.61
CA LEU A 69 -7.88 -4.93 -0.29
C LEU A 69 -6.53 -5.21 -0.92
N ARG A 70 -5.97 -4.25 -1.65
CA ARG A 70 -4.70 -4.38 -2.36
C ARG A 70 -3.74 -3.30 -1.92
N LEU A 71 -2.45 -3.57 -2.00
CA LEU A 71 -1.47 -2.50 -1.96
C LEU A 71 -1.59 -1.67 -3.24
N GLY A 72 -1.37 -0.38 -3.17
CA GLY A 72 -1.39 0.45 -4.37
C GLY A 72 -0.60 1.74 -4.22
N LEU A 73 -0.31 2.34 -5.37
CA LEU A 73 0.29 3.66 -5.50
C LEU A 73 -0.76 4.62 -6.03
N ILE A 74 -0.95 5.71 -5.30
CA ILE A 74 -1.77 6.84 -5.73
C ILE A 74 -0.82 7.90 -6.28
N MET A 75 -0.84 8.06 -7.59
CA MET A 75 0.03 8.99 -8.30
C MET A 75 -0.74 10.26 -8.62
N THR A 76 -0.15 11.40 -8.25
CA THR A 76 -0.70 12.72 -8.56
C THR A 76 0.28 13.50 -9.42
N ALA A 77 -0.22 13.97 -10.57
CA ALA A 77 0.56 14.83 -11.45
C ALA A 77 0.91 16.16 -10.77
N GLU A 78 1.99 16.80 -11.20
CA GLU A 78 2.38 18.12 -10.69
C GLU A 78 1.25 19.13 -10.89
N GLY A 79 0.82 19.75 -9.80
CA GLY A 79 -0.33 20.66 -9.77
C GLY A 79 -1.70 20.01 -9.53
N GLY A 80 -1.77 18.68 -9.27
CA GLY A 80 -2.98 17.99 -8.86
C GLY A 80 -4.04 17.81 -9.96
N THR A 81 -3.63 17.92 -11.22
CA THR A 81 -4.53 17.93 -12.39
C THR A 81 -4.90 16.54 -12.90
N ALA A 82 -4.15 15.51 -12.49
CA ALA A 82 -4.42 14.11 -12.82
C ALA A 82 -4.15 13.20 -11.62
N LEU A 83 -4.96 12.15 -11.52
CA LEU A 83 -4.87 11.10 -10.50
C LEU A 83 -4.85 9.75 -11.22
N ASP A 84 -3.85 8.94 -10.93
CA ASP A 84 -3.76 7.56 -11.41
C ASP A 84 -3.48 6.61 -10.25
N VAL A 85 -3.95 5.37 -10.36
CA VAL A 85 -3.86 4.37 -9.29
C VAL A 85 -3.32 3.06 -9.85
N LEU A 86 -2.17 2.65 -9.31
CA LEU A 86 -1.62 1.32 -9.50
C LEU A 86 -1.99 0.44 -8.32
N THR A 87 -2.26 -0.83 -8.54
CA THR A 87 -2.49 -1.79 -7.46
C THR A 87 -1.70 -3.05 -7.69
N GLY A 88 -1.11 -3.57 -6.61
CA GLY A 88 -0.57 -4.91 -6.56
C GLY A 88 -1.65 -5.97 -6.77
N SER A 89 -1.22 -7.22 -6.83
CA SER A 89 -2.09 -8.35 -7.16
C SER A 89 -2.65 -9.04 -5.92
N ALA A 90 -1.96 -8.97 -4.80
CA ALA A 90 -2.29 -9.72 -3.59
C ALA A 90 -3.55 -9.15 -2.91
N ASN A 91 -4.44 -10.05 -2.48
CA ASN A 91 -5.52 -9.68 -1.58
C ASN A 91 -4.98 -9.63 -0.14
N LEU A 92 -4.63 -8.43 0.30
CA LEU A 92 -4.13 -8.14 1.65
C LEU A 92 -5.20 -8.32 2.73
N ARG A 93 -6.48 -8.45 2.35
CA ARG A 93 -7.57 -8.54 3.31
C ARG A 93 -7.40 -9.68 4.30
N ASP A 94 -6.93 -10.82 3.84
CA ASP A 94 -6.85 -12.07 4.64
C ASP A 94 -5.39 -12.42 4.97
N LEU A 95 -4.46 -11.53 4.63
CA LEU A 95 -3.03 -11.72 4.80
C LEU A 95 -2.61 -11.36 6.23
N ASP A 96 -1.76 -12.20 6.82
CA ASP A 96 -1.14 -11.97 8.12
C ASP A 96 0.29 -11.43 7.96
N LEU A 97 0.45 -10.12 8.18
CA LEU A 97 1.73 -9.42 8.07
C LEU A 97 2.72 -9.73 9.20
N ALA A 98 2.30 -10.43 10.26
CA ALA A 98 3.26 -10.93 11.25
C ALA A 98 4.10 -12.10 10.71
N THR A 99 3.59 -12.81 9.70
CA THR A 99 4.25 -13.98 9.10
C THR A 99 5.23 -13.58 8.00
N ALA A 100 6.26 -14.40 7.79
CA ALA A 100 7.18 -14.28 6.66
C ALA A 100 6.41 -14.29 5.33
N THR A 101 5.52 -15.28 5.14
CA THR A 101 4.68 -15.38 3.93
C THR A 101 3.89 -14.09 3.63
N GLY A 102 3.29 -13.47 4.66
CA GLY A 102 2.58 -12.21 4.48
C GLY A 102 3.51 -11.05 4.12
N ARG A 103 4.66 -10.95 4.78
CA ARG A 103 5.67 -9.94 4.46
C ARG A 103 6.22 -10.12 3.05
N GLY A 104 6.53 -11.35 2.64
CA GLY A 104 6.96 -11.70 1.29
C GLY A 104 5.96 -11.28 0.22
N ALA A 105 4.67 -11.56 0.42
CA ALA A 105 3.63 -11.14 -0.53
C ALA A 105 3.53 -9.61 -0.66
N VAL A 106 3.69 -8.86 0.43
CA VAL A 106 3.75 -7.40 0.39
C VAL A 106 5.00 -6.90 -0.33
N LEU A 107 6.16 -7.50 -0.10
CA LEU A 107 7.41 -7.14 -0.77
C LEU A 107 7.34 -7.38 -2.28
N ASP A 108 6.72 -8.48 -2.70
CA ASP A 108 6.52 -8.78 -4.12
C ASP A 108 5.58 -7.76 -4.79
N ASP A 109 4.49 -7.38 -4.10
CA ASP A 109 3.60 -6.33 -4.58
C ASP A 109 4.30 -4.96 -4.61
N LEU A 110 5.09 -4.61 -3.59
CA LEU A 110 5.89 -3.37 -3.55
C LEU A 110 6.86 -3.31 -4.73
N ARG A 111 7.59 -4.39 -5.00
CA ARG A 111 8.53 -4.49 -6.13
C ARG A 111 7.82 -4.38 -7.46
N THR A 112 6.65 -5.03 -7.60
CA THR A 112 5.83 -4.93 -8.82
C THR A 112 5.37 -3.50 -9.06
N LEU A 113 4.87 -2.85 -8.01
CA LEU A 113 4.41 -1.46 -8.06
C LEU A 113 5.56 -0.50 -8.41
N GLU A 114 6.74 -0.68 -7.82
CA GLU A 114 7.94 0.09 -8.13
C GLU A 114 8.36 -0.09 -9.60
N GLN A 115 8.39 -1.33 -10.11
CA GLN A 115 8.72 -1.60 -11.50
C GLN A 115 7.70 -1.00 -12.48
N GLU A 116 6.41 -1.11 -12.18
CA GLU A 116 5.36 -0.51 -13.01
C GLU A 116 5.46 1.01 -13.01
N PHE A 117 5.73 1.63 -11.86
CA PHE A 117 5.96 3.07 -11.75
C PHE A 117 7.15 3.51 -12.60
N LEU A 118 8.31 2.89 -12.42
CA LEU A 118 9.54 3.19 -13.17
C LEU A 118 9.42 2.94 -14.68
N SER A 119 8.47 2.12 -15.12
CA SER A 119 8.20 1.87 -16.55
C SER A 119 7.32 2.93 -17.22
N ARG A 120 6.68 3.79 -16.43
CA ARG A 120 5.74 4.83 -16.89
C ARG A 120 6.36 6.21 -16.98
N ASP A 121 7.47 6.43 -16.26
CA ASP A 121 8.30 7.64 -16.29
C ASP A 121 9.31 7.57 -17.46
#